data_AF-A0A3D1GAE3-F1
#
_entry.id   AF-A0A3D1GAE3-F1
#
_cell.length_a   1.000
_cell.length_b   1.000
_cell.length_c   1.000
_cell.angle_alpha   90.00
_cell.angle_beta   90.00
_cell.angle_gamma   90.00
#
_symmetry.space_group_name_H-M   'P 1'
#
loop_
_entity.id
_entity.type
_entity.pdbx_description
1 polymer ?
#
loop_
_entity_poly.entity_id
_entity_poly.type
_entity_poly.pdbx_seq_one_letter_code
_entity_poly.pdbx_strand_id
1 'polypeptide(L)'
;MGKVFTQKEIGRILNKASELQVLKDLRGDTSGLNEQELIALADEVGIDEDTLKKAILLSEYEESNDTFNWFSAQSSIQTSFIADGEISDEIWEDVVREIRRETGGIGALSKVGRSFEWEQRKKDIGYTHLSFTPAKGTTKIQYVNSWKGIKFLLNFFFGMFAFVFAAIAIDNSSIQDGMAFLFATLAAVGGLGLSRFPLKFMYEDQVKKSDRLMKNISRVIEELSNERAAENDAHIHFDDTNEQENSTSGRHNRIRH
;
A
#
# COMPACT_ATOMS: atom_id res chain seq x y z
N MET A 1 -29.19 11.49 -53.94
CA MET A 1 -27.92 11.30 -54.67
C MET A 1 -26.85 10.96 -53.66
N GLY A 2 -26.23 9.77 -53.76
CA GLY A 2 -25.15 9.35 -52.87
C GLY A 2 -23.82 10.04 -53.25
N LYS A 3 -23.01 10.38 -52.25
CA LYS A 3 -21.70 10.98 -52.46
C LYS A 3 -20.74 9.92 -53.01
N VAL A 4 -20.15 10.15 -54.18
CA VAL A 4 -19.15 9.25 -54.79
C VAL A 4 -17.77 9.74 -54.35
N PHE A 5 -17.00 8.87 -53.69
CA PHE A 5 -15.67 9.20 -53.18
C PHE A 5 -14.60 8.74 -54.17
N THR A 6 -13.59 9.56 -54.40
CA THR A 6 -12.44 9.19 -55.22
C THR A 6 -11.55 8.18 -54.50
N GLN A 7 -10.74 7.41 -55.22
CA GLN A 7 -9.87 6.38 -54.62
C GLN A 7 -8.91 6.94 -53.55
N LYS A 8 -8.45 8.19 -53.73
CA LYS A 8 -7.61 8.91 -52.76
C LYS A 8 -8.38 9.34 -51.51
N GLU A 9 -9.64 9.73 -51.67
CA GLU A 9 -10.53 10.05 -50.55
C GLU A 9 -10.94 8.78 -49.80
N ILE A 10 -11.18 7.68 -50.51
CA ILE A 10 -11.42 6.36 -49.90
C ILE A 10 -10.23 5.96 -49.03
N GLY A 11 -8.99 6.08 -49.54
CA GLY A 11 -7.79 5.80 -48.75
C GLY A 11 -7.65 6.68 -47.50
N ARG A 12 -7.93 7.99 -47.61
CA ARG A 12 -7.94 8.90 -46.44
C ARG A 12 -9.04 8.56 -45.44
N ILE A 13 -10.24 8.24 -45.91
CA ILE A 13 -11.38 7.90 -45.07
C ILE A 13 -11.12 6.57 -44.36
N LEU A 14 -10.55 5.57 -45.05
CA LEU A 14 -10.21 4.28 -44.46
C LEU A 14 -9.07 4.40 -43.45
N ASN A 15 -8.03 5.19 -43.72
CA ASN A 15 -6.99 5.46 -42.73
C ASN A 15 -7.55 6.18 -41.49
N LYS A 16 -8.38 7.21 -41.70
CA LYS A 16 -9.01 7.92 -40.58
C LYS A 16 -9.99 7.05 -39.81
N ALA A 17 -10.71 6.16 -40.49
CA ALA A 17 -11.60 5.18 -39.86
C ALA A 17 -10.79 4.13 -39.09
N SER A 18 -9.64 3.68 -39.60
CA SER A 18 -8.73 2.76 -38.89
C SER A 18 -8.12 3.40 -37.65
N GLU A 19 -7.71 4.67 -37.72
CA GLU A 19 -7.25 5.44 -36.55
C GLU A 19 -8.36 5.56 -35.50
N LEU A 20 -9.59 5.85 -35.92
CA LEU A 20 -10.75 5.94 -35.02
C LEU A 20 -11.20 4.59 -34.47
N GLN A 21 -11.02 3.50 -35.23
CA GLN A 21 -11.28 2.13 -34.80
C GLN A 21 -10.26 1.71 -33.75
N VAL A 22 -8.97 1.99 -33.95
CA VAL A 22 -7.91 1.79 -32.95
C VAL A 22 -8.23 2.59 -31.69
N LEU A 23 -8.61 3.87 -31.81
CA LEU A 23 -9.07 4.70 -30.67
C LEU A 23 -10.32 4.16 -29.94
N LYS A 24 -11.14 3.36 -30.62
CA LYS A 24 -12.34 2.74 -30.06
C LYS A 24 -12.04 1.37 -29.44
N ASP A 25 -11.10 0.62 -29.99
CA ASP A 25 -10.55 -0.61 -29.40
C ASP A 25 -9.67 -0.29 -28.17
N LEU A 26 -8.96 0.85 -28.18
CA LEU A 26 -8.31 1.47 -27.01
C LEU A 26 -9.30 1.95 -25.93
N ARG A 27 -10.60 2.07 -26.28
CA ARG A 27 -11.72 2.33 -25.37
C ARG A 27 -12.61 1.08 -25.21
N GLY A 28 -12.00 -0.10 -25.30
CA GLY A 28 -12.65 -1.37 -24.98
C GLY A 28 -13.25 -1.36 -23.57
N ASP A 29 -14.29 -2.16 -23.39
CA ASP A 29 -15.31 -2.19 -22.33
C ASP A 29 -14.79 -2.56 -20.91
N THR A 30 -13.58 -2.15 -20.57
CA THR A 30 -12.94 -2.27 -19.25
C THR A 30 -12.21 -0.96 -18.99
N SER A 31 -12.64 -0.20 -17.98
CA SER A 31 -12.08 1.13 -17.65
C SER A 31 -10.60 1.07 -17.25
N GLY A 32 -9.69 1.17 -18.23
CA GLY A 32 -8.25 1.32 -18.00
C GLY A 32 -7.44 1.29 -19.30
N LEU A 33 -6.28 1.95 -19.30
CA LEU A 33 -5.26 1.85 -20.34
C LEU A 33 -4.20 0.85 -19.89
N ASN A 34 -3.68 0.01 -20.79
CA ASN A 34 -2.53 -0.84 -20.48
C ASN A 34 -1.20 -0.05 -20.58
N GLU A 35 -0.11 -0.60 -20.05
CA GLU A 35 1.20 0.07 -19.97
C GLU A 35 1.69 0.58 -21.33
N GLN A 36 1.45 -0.18 -22.40
CA GLN A 36 1.89 0.18 -23.76
C GLN A 36 1.06 1.33 -24.35
N GLU A 37 -0.24 1.37 -24.02
CA GLU A 37 -1.14 2.46 -24.39
C GLU A 37 -0.81 3.75 -23.63
N LEU A 38 -0.41 3.63 -22.37
CA LEU A 38 0.02 4.76 -21.55
C LEU A 38 1.35 5.34 -22.06
N ILE A 39 2.29 4.50 -22.48
CA ILE A 39 3.56 4.91 -23.10
C ILE A 39 3.32 5.66 -24.42
N ALA A 40 2.44 5.14 -25.28
CA ALA A 40 2.11 5.81 -26.54
C ALA A 40 1.46 7.18 -26.32
N LEU A 41 0.59 7.31 -25.30
CA LEU A 41 -0.03 8.58 -24.94
C LEU A 41 0.97 9.58 -24.35
N ALA A 42 1.91 9.10 -23.52
CA ALA A 42 2.95 9.92 -22.92
C ALA A 42 3.90 10.51 -23.95
N ASP A 43 4.28 9.72 -24.96
CA ASP A 43 5.11 10.16 -26.09
C ASP A 43 4.43 11.28 -26.89
N GLU A 44 3.11 11.18 -27.13
CA GLU A 44 2.34 12.20 -27.84
C GLU A 44 2.30 13.56 -27.12
N VAL A 45 2.37 13.55 -25.78
CA VAL A 45 2.38 14.78 -24.96
C VAL A 45 3.79 15.21 -24.51
N GLY A 46 4.83 14.51 -24.96
CA GLY A 46 6.23 14.85 -24.68
C GLY A 46 6.73 14.46 -23.29
N ILE A 47 6.13 13.45 -22.66
CA ILE A 47 6.61 12.85 -21.40
C ILE A 47 7.55 11.69 -21.77
N ASP A 48 8.76 11.67 -21.19
CA ASP A 48 9.71 10.59 -21.48
C ASP A 48 9.30 9.25 -20.84
N GLU A 49 9.62 8.16 -21.53
CA GLU A 49 9.24 6.80 -21.15
C GLU A 49 9.78 6.39 -19.77
N ASP A 50 11.00 6.82 -19.41
CA ASP A 50 11.61 6.48 -18.12
C ASP A 50 10.92 7.23 -16.97
N THR A 51 10.53 8.50 -17.18
CA THR A 51 9.72 9.27 -16.24
C THR A 51 8.31 8.72 -16.13
N LEU A 52 7.69 8.28 -17.23
CA LEU A 52 6.39 7.62 -17.18
C LEU A 52 6.49 6.30 -16.42
N LYS A 53 7.49 5.46 -16.68
CA LYS A 53 7.69 4.20 -15.95
C LYS A 53 7.92 4.45 -14.47
N LYS A 54 8.70 5.48 -14.11
CA LYS A 54 8.83 5.93 -12.72
C LYS A 54 7.51 6.42 -12.15
N ALA A 55 6.70 7.15 -12.92
CA ALA A 55 5.39 7.64 -12.49
C ALA A 55 4.35 6.51 -12.37
N ILE A 56 4.35 5.50 -13.24
CA ILE A 56 3.50 4.30 -13.16
C ILE A 56 3.88 3.53 -11.91
N LEU A 57 5.17 3.28 -11.71
CA LEU A 57 5.69 2.69 -10.48
C LEU A 57 5.20 3.52 -9.29
N LEU A 58 5.57 4.79 -9.20
CA LEU A 58 5.17 5.69 -8.10
C LEU A 58 3.65 5.82 -7.90
N SER A 59 2.82 5.71 -8.95
CA SER A 59 1.35 5.82 -8.85
C SER A 59 0.65 4.50 -8.51
N GLU A 60 1.24 3.35 -8.83
CA GLU A 60 0.88 2.08 -8.19
C GLU A 60 1.23 2.08 -6.68
N TYR A 61 2.07 3.02 -6.26
CA TYR A 61 2.53 3.21 -4.88
C TYR A 61 1.92 4.44 -4.19
N GLU A 62 1.26 5.35 -4.92
CA GLU A 62 0.62 6.52 -4.32
C GLU A 62 -0.48 6.01 -3.39
N GLU A 63 -0.25 6.29 -2.11
CA GLU A 63 -1.12 6.05 -0.98
C GLU A 63 -2.58 6.23 -1.40
N SER A 64 -3.44 5.28 -1.00
CA SER A 64 -4.80 5.66 -0.65
C SER A 64 -4.66 6.68 0.48
N ASN A 65 -4.50 7.94 0.13
CA ASN A 65 -4.61 9.11 0.99
C ASN A 65 -6.10 9.26 1.35
N ASP A 66 -6.70 8.16 1.79
CA ASP A 66 -8.10 8.06 2.09
C ASP A 66 -8.30 8.91 3.32
N THR A 67 -8.83 10.11 3.09
CA THR A 67 -9.43 10.87 4.17
C THR A 67 -10.53 10.02 4.81
N PHE A 68 -10.76 10.19 6.11
CA PHE A 68 -11.78 9.41 6.80
C PHE A 68 -13.14 9.52 6.11
N ASN A 69 -13.64 8.40 5.58
CA ASN A 69 -14.95 8.35 4.95
C ASN A 69 -16.05 8.31 6.02
N TRP A 70 -16.74 9.45 6.17
CA TRP A 70 -17.81 9.63 7.14
C TRP A 70 -19.02 8.73 6.89
N PHE A 71 -19.27 8.28 5.66
CA PHE A 71 -20.40 7.42 5.32
C PHE A 71 -20.10 5.94 5.58
N SER A 72 -18.93 5.45 5.18
CA SER A 72 -18.54 4.06 5.43
C SER A 72 -18.07 3.84 6.86
N ALA A 73 -17.66 4.89 7.58
CA ALA A 73 -16.94 4.82 8.85
C ALA A 73 -15.73 3.89 8.71
N GLN A 74 -14.75 4.35 7.92
CA GLN A 74 -13.57 3.58 7.59
C GLN A 74 -12.93 2.99 8.86
N SER A 75 -12.76 1.66 8.88
CA SER A 75 -12.18 0.93 10.02
C SER A 75 -11.00 0.08 9.62
N SER A 76 -10.36 0.45 8.53
CA SER A 76 -9.15 -0.16 8.03
C SER A 76 -8.33 0.87 7.28
N ILE A 77 -7.02 0.73 7.36
CA ILE A 77 -6.04 1.45 6.55
C ILE A 77 -5.23 0.44 5.78
N GLN A 78 -4.89 0.82 4.56
CA GLN A 78 -3.94 0.13 3.71
C GLN A 78 -2.97 1.17 3.18
N THR A 79 -1.69 0.90 3.31
CA THR A 79 -0.64 1.81 2.88
C THR A 79 0.48 1.01 2.24
N SER A 80 1.19 1.61 1.30
CA SER A 80 2.39 1.04 0.70
C SER A 80 3.53 2.04 0.72
N PHE A 81 4.73 1.55 1.00
CA PHE A 81 5.96 2.33 0.97
C PHE A 81 7.06 1.56 0.24
N ILE A 82 8.01 2.30 -0.32
CA ILE A 82 9.27 1.74 -0.81
C ILE A 82 10.37 2.15 0.17
N ALA A 83 11.16 1.17 0.59
CA ALA A 83 12.42 1.40 1.29
C ALA A 83 13.58 1.10 0.35
N ASP A 84 14.63 1.91 0.39
CA ASP A 84 15.90 1.61 -0.25
C ASP A 84 16.58 0.46 0.51
N GLY A 85 17.16 -0.48 -0.23
CA GLY A 85 17.70 -1.73 0.31
C GLY A 85 16.80 -2.94 0.10
N GLU A 86 17.41 -4.12 -0.11
CA GLU A 86 16.70 -5.39 -0.21
C GLU A 86 16.64 -6.09 1.15
N ILE A 87 15.43 -6.41 1.59
CA ILE A 87 15.23 -7.25 2.77
C ILE A 87 15.70 -8.68 2.49
N SER A 88 16.51 -9.22 3.40
CA SER A 88 17.02 -10.58 3.38
C SER A 88 16.66 -11.33 4.67
N ASP A 89 16.88 -12.64 4.70
CA ASP A 89 16.59 -13.48 5.88
C ASP A 89 17.36 -12.99 7.13
N GLU A 90 18.55 -12.42 6.94
CA GLU A 90 19.36 -11.96 8.07
C GLU A 90 18.94 -10.57 8.58
N ILE A 91 18.44 -9.68 7.72
CA ILE A 91 17.91 -8.36 8.11
C ILE A 91 16.51 -8.50 8.72
N TRP A 92 15.78 -9.56 8.34
CA TRP A 92 14.40 -9.78 8.72
C TRP A 92 14.16 -9.78 10.23
N GLU A 93 15.04 -10.40 11.02
CA GLU A 93 14.88 -10.47 12.48
C GLU A 93 14.97 -9.10 13.16
N ASP A 94 15.81 -8.19 12.66
CA ASP A 94 15.91 -6.82 13.18
C ASP A 94 14.70 -5.98 12.77
N VAL A 95 14.19 -6.17 11.55
CA VAL A 95 12.92 -5.57 11.11
C VAL A 95 11.75 -6.07 11.96
N VAL A 96 11.67 -7.38 12.24
CA VAL A 96 10.64 -7.95 13.13
C VAL A 96 10.74 -7.39 14.54
N ARG A 97 11.95 -7.15 15.05
CA ARG A 97 12.14 -6.52 16.36
C ARG A 97 11.57 -5.11 16.39
N GLU A 98 11.82 -4.34 15.33
CA GLU A 98 11.26 -2.99 15.17
C GLU A 98 9.73 -3.02 15.08
N ILE A 99 9.15 -3.93 14.29
CA ILE A 99 7.70 -4.13 14.20
C ILE A 99 7.13 -4.43 15.59
N ARG A 100 7.74 -5.34 16.36
CA ARG A 100 7.28 -5.73 17.70
C ARG A 100 7.36 -4.56 18.68
N ARG A 101 8.38 -3.72 18.58
CA ARG A 101 8.56 -2.52 19.41
C ARG A 101 7.41 -1.53 19.22
N GLU A 102 7.05 -1.26 17.97
CA GLU A 102 6.01 -0.28 17.62
C GLU A 102 4.59 -0.84 17.77
N THR A 103 4.37 -2.11 17.45
CA THR A 103 3.04 -2.75 17.51
C THR A 103 2.70 -3.34 18.87
N GLY A 104 3.70 -3.61 19.72
CA GLY A 104 3.56 -4.12 21.08
C GLY A 104 3.17 -5.59 21.20
N GLY A 105 3.32 -6.41 20.14
CA GLY A 105 3.04 -7.85 20.23
C GLY A 105 3.82 -8.70 19.25
N ILE A 106 3.88 -10.01 19.51
CA ILE A 106 4.85 -10.94 18.88
C ILE A 106 4.57 -11.16 17.39
N GLY A 107 3.28 -11.30 17.02
CA GLY A 107 2.83 -11.64 15.67
C GLY A 107 3.24 -13.04 15.21
N ALA A 108 2.66 -13.50 14.10
CA ALA A 108 3.06 -14.68 13.35
C ALA A 108 3.95 -14.25 12.18
N LEU A 109 5.00 -15.03 11.90
CA LEU A 109 5.91 -14.80 10.79
C LEU A 109 5.62 -15.82 9.68
N SER A 110 5.58 -15.37 8.44
CA SER A 110 5.48 -16.22 7.25
C SER A 110 6.42 -15.72 6.16
N LYS A 111 6.77 -16.62 5.23
CA LYS A 111 7.50 -16.29 4.01
C LYS A 111 6.75 -16.87 2.83
N VAL A 112 6.39 -16.02 1.87
CA VAL A 112 5.62 -16.39 0.68
C VAL A 112 6.45 -16.03 -0.55
N GLY A 113 7.08 -17.04 -1.16
CA GLY A 113 8.04 -16.81 -2.24
C GLY A 113 9.25 -16.01 -1.75
N ARG A 114 9.44 -14.80 -2.31
CA ARG A 114 10.49 -13.85 -1.89
C ARG A 114 10.02 -12.88 -0.81
N SER A 115 8.73 -12.87 -0.49
CA SER A 115 8.14 -11.89 0.42
C SER A 115 8.16 -12.39 1.86
N PHE A 116 8.45 -11.48 2.79
CA PHE A 116 8.37 -11.70 4.23
C PHE A 116 7.07 -11.11 4.75
N GLU A 117 6.41 -11.83 5.65
CA GLU A 117 5.12 -11.45 6.18
C GLU A 117 5.14 -11.49 7.71
N TRP A 118 4.52 -10.47 8.29
CA TRP A 118 4.24 -10.41 9.72
C TRP A 118 2.75 -10.13 9.91
N GLU A 119 2.08 -10.96 10.71
CA GLU A 119 0.65 -10.85 10.96
C GLU A 119 0.34 -10.87 12.46
N GLN A 120 -0.53 -9.97 12.92
CA GLN A 120 -1.05 -9.98 14.28
C GLN A 120 -2.58 -9.91 14.29
N ARG A 121 -3.20 -10.99 14.77
CA ARG A 121 -4.63 -11.04 15.06
C ARG A 121 -4.90 -10.73 16.53
N LYS A 122 -5.66 -9.68 16.80
CA LYS A 122 -6.18 -9.35 18.13
C LYS A 122 -7.59 -9.93 18.29
N LYS A 123 -7.71 -11.26 18.20
CA LYS A 123 -9.01 -11.97 18.15
C LYS A 123 -9.93 -11.30 17.11
N ASP A 124 -11.18 -11.02 17.47
CA ASP A 124 -12.18 -10.37 16.62
C ASP A 124 -12.11 -8.83 16.64
N ILE A 125 -11.18 -8.25 17.41
CA ILE A 125 -11.11 -6.80 17.66
C ILE A 125 -10.35 -6.10 16.54
N GLY A 126 -9.28 -6.71 16.04
CA GLY A 126 -8.46 -6.13 14.99
C GLY A 126 -7.44 -7.07 14.38
N TYR A 127 -6.88 -6.62 13.26
CA TYR A 127 -5.97 -7.34 12.40
C TYR A 127 -4.89 -6.38 11.90
N THR A 128 -3.63 -6.76 12.01
CA THR A 128 -2.51 -6.02 11.46
C THR A 128 -1.66 -6.97 10.63
N HIS A 129 -1.30 -6.56 9.41
CA HIS A 129 -0.49 -7.34 8.50
C HIS A 129 0.51 -6.44 7.80
N LEU A 130 1.73 -6.95 7.70
CA LEU A 130 2.85 -6.32 7.04
C LEU A 130 3.43 -7.31 6.04
N SER A 131 3.64 -6.88 4.81
CA SER A 131 4.34 -7.66 3.79
C SER A 131 5.52 -6.88 3.25
N PHE A 132 6.66 -7.54 3.11
CA PHE A 132 7.91 -6.98 2.61
C PHE A 132 8.32 -7.77 1.37
N THR A 133 8.35 -7.12 0.21
CA THR A 133 8.69 -7.77 -1.06
C THR A 133 9.94 -7.11 -1.64
N PRO A 134 11.10 -7.78 -1.64
CA PRO A 134 12.33 -7.25 -2.20
C PRO A 134 12.27 -7.23 -3.74
N ALA A 135 12.72 -6.12 -4.33
CA ALA A 135 12.79 -5.91 -5.77
C ALA A 135 13.91 -4.93 -6.16
N LYS A 136 14.96 -5.43 -6.81
CA LYS A 136 16.00 -4.65 -7.52
C LYS A 136 16.62 -3.53 -6.67
N GLY A 137 17.16 -3.87 -5.51
CA GLY A 137 17.79 -2.90 -4.60
C GLY A 137 16.82 -2.14 -3.71
N THR A 138 15.52 -2.44 -3.78
CA THR A 138 14.48 -1.81 -2.94
C THR A 138 13.58 -2.86 -2.31
N THR A 139 12.82 -2.46 -1.28
CA THR A 139 11.82 -3.32 -0.64
C THR A 139 10.47 -2.62 -0.64
N LYS A 140 9.47 -3.25 -1.26
CA LYS A 140 8.08 -2.82 -1.19
C LYS A 140 7.48 -3.29 0.14
N ILE A 141 7.04 -2.34 0.94
CA ILE A 141 6.38 -2.58 2.23
C ILE A 141 4.88 -2.31 2.03
N GLN A 142 4.03 -3.26 2.39
CA GLN A 142 2.58 -3.02 2.48
C GLN A 142 2.13 -3.22 3.92
N TYR A 143 1.32 -2.30 4.40
CA TYR A 143 0.74 -2.34 5.73
C TYR A 143 -0.77 -2.32 5.61
N VAL A 144 -1.41 -3.28 6.28
CA VAL A 144 -2.85 -3.36 6.41
C VAL A 144 -3.18 -3.42 7.89
N ASN A 145 -4.03 -2.51 8.36
CA ASN A 145 -4.55 -2.55 9.72
C ASN A 145 -6.06 -2.37 9.71
N SER A 146 -6.77 -3.20 10.46
CA SER A 146 -8.22 -3.24 10.54
C SER A 146 -8.66 -3.34 11.99
N TRP A 147 -9.68 -2.57 12.36
CA TRP A 147 -10.29 -2.55 13.69
C TRP A 147 -11.82 -2.68 13.60
N LYS A 148 -12.28 -3.53 12.67
CA LYS A 148 -13.71 -3.78 12.43
C LYS A 148 -14.47 -4.14 13.71
N GLY A 149 -13.88 -4.90 14.63
CA GLY A 149 -14.50 -5.23 15.91
C GLY A 149 -14.73 -4.01 16.80
N ILE A 150 -13.78 -3.08 16.86
CA ILE A 150 -13.95 -1.82 17.60
C ILE A 150 -15.05 -0.97 16.96
N LYS A 151 -15.11 -0.89 15.63
CA LYS A 151 -16.21 -0.21 14.93
C LYS A 151 -17.56 -0.82 15.27
N PHE A 152 -17.66 -2.14 15.29
CA PHE A 152 -18.89 -2.83 15.68
C PHE A 152 -19.29 -2.45 17.11
N LEU A 153 -18.37 -2.51 18.07
CA LEU A 153 -18.64 -2.15 19.46
C LEU A 153 -19.07 -0.68 19.60
N LEU A 154 -18.38 0.26 18.95
CA LEU A 154 -18.74 1.68 19.00
C LEU A 154 -20.12 1.92 18.40
N ASN A 155 -20.43 1.32 17.25
CA ASN A 155 -21.76 1.41 16.67
C ASN A 155 -22.83 0.83 17.60
N PHE A 156 -22.58 -0.36 18.15
CA PHE A 156 -23.50 -1.02 19.06
C PHE A 156 -23.77 -0.18 20.31
N PHE A 157 -22.73 0.26 21.01
CA PHE A 157 -22.88 1.01 22.25
C PHE A 157 -23.50 2.39 22.02
N PHE A 158 -23.07 3.15 21.02
CA PHE A 158 -23.67 4.46 20.75
C PHE A 158 -25.14 4.34 20.32
N GLY A 159 -25.48 3.35 19.50
CA GLY A 159 -26.88 3.08 19.14
C GLY A 159 -27.72 2.64 20.34
N MET A 160 -27.19 1.71 21.15
CA MET A 160 -27.84 1.23 22.36
C MET A 160 -28.06 2.34 23.39
N PHE A 161 -27.05 3.16 23.66
CA PHE A 161 -27.18 4.28 24.60
C PHE A 161 -28.17 5.31 24.08
N ALA A 162 -28.11 5.68 22.79
CA ALA A 162 -29.07 6.62 22.22
C ALA A 162 -30.52 6.08 22.31
N PHE A 163 -30.72 4.78 22.07
CA PHE A 163 -32.01 4.12 22.28
C PHE A 163 -32.48 4.24 23.73
N VAL A 164 -31.63 3.86 24.69
CA VAL A 164 -31.98 3.86 26.12
C VAL A 164 -32.28 5.28 26.61
N PHE A 165 -31.46 6.27 26.24
CA PHE A 165 -31.71 7.66 26.60
C PHE A 165 -33.02 8.19 26.03
N ALA A 166 -33.32 7.86 24.77
CA ALA A 166 -34.59 8.24 24.16
C ALA A 166 -35.77 7.56 24.86
N ALA A 167 -35.68 6.26 25.16
CA ALA A 167 -36.72 5.55 25.88
C ALA A 167 -37.01 6.18 27.26
N ILE A 168 -35.96 6.50 28.04
CA ILE A 168 -36.10 7.16 29.35
C ILE A 168 -36.70 8.58 29.21
N ALA A 169 -36.28 9.33 28.18
CA ALA A 169 -36.80 10.67 27.94
C ALA A 169 -38.29 10.65 27.55
N ILE A 170 -38.72 9.63 26.80
CA ILE A 170 -40.10 9.49 26.33
C ILE A 170 -41.02 8.92 27.41
N ASP A 171 -40.54 8.03 28.28
CA ASP A 171 -41.31 7.48 29.40
C ASP A 171 -41.87 8.58 30.33
N ASN A 172 -41.18 9.73 30.39
CA ASN A 172 -41.63 10.91 31.14
C ASN A 172 -42.49 11.88 30.32
N SER A 173 -42.97 11.48 29.14
CA SER A 173 -43.72 12.33 28.20
C SER A 173 -45.15 11.83 27.99
N SER A 174 -45.99 12.65 27.37
CA SER A 174 -47.39 12.30 27.01
C SER A 174 -47.51 11.53 25.69
N ILE A 175 -46.40 11.02 25.15
CA ILE A 175 -46.37 10.32 23.86
C ILE A 175 -46.96 8.90 24.04
N GLN A 176 -47.83 8.50 23.12
CA GLN A 176 -48.41 7.15 23.09
C GLN A 176 -47.33 6.07 22.94
N ASP A 177 -47.44 4.97 23.68
CA ASP A 177 -46.45 3.88 23.76
C ASP A 177 -45.94 3.37 22.40
N GLY A 178 -46.82 3.29 21.39
CA GLY A 178 -46.45 2.87 20.03
C GLY A 178 -45.51 3.85 19.31
N MET A 179 -45.67 5.16 19.55
CA MET A 179 -44.78 6.19 19.01
C MET A 179 -43.47 6.26 19.78
N ALA A 180 -43.48 5.93 21.08
CA ALA A 180 -42.29 5.91 21.91
C ALA A 180 -41.22 4.94 21.37
N PHE A 181 -41.63 3.74 20.97
CA PHE A 181 -40.73 2.77 20.37
C PHE A 181 -40.13 3.26 19.03
N LEU A 182 -40.93 3.92 18.18
CA LEU A 182 -40.45 4.48 16.91
C LEU A 182 -39.41 5.58 17.15
N PHE A 183 -39.64 6.50 18.08
CA PHE A 183 -38.65 7.54 18.40
C PHE A 183 -37.37 6.96 19.02
N ALA A 184 -37.49 5.96 19.90
CA ALA A 184 -36.32 5.31 20.49
C ALA A 184 -35.48 4.58 19.43
N THR A 185 -36.10 3.88 18.48
CA THR A 185 -35.39 3.23 17.37
C THR A 185 -34.75 4.24 16.41
N LEU A 186 -35.41 5.35 16.10
CA LEU A 186 -34.82 6.45 15.34
C LEU A 186 -33.62 7.07 16.06
N ALA A 187 -33.70 7.24 17.38
CA ALA A 187 -32.58 7.70 18.19
C ALA A 187 -31.41 6.71 18.14
N ALA A 188 -31.67 5.40 18.14
CA ALA A 188 -30.63 4.38 17.98
C ALA A 188 -29.88 4.53 16.65
N VAL A 189 -30.60 4.76 15.56
CA VAL A 189 -30.01 5.05 14.24
C VAL A 189 -29.22 6.35 14.27
N GLY A 190 -29.73 7.40 14.93
CA GLY A 190 -29.00 8.65 15.16
C GLY A 190 -27.71 8.45 15.95
N GLY A 191 -27.70 7.55 16.94
CA GLY A 191 -26.52 7.15 17.70
C GLY A 191 -25.39 6.60 16.82
N LEU A 192 -25.70 5.91 15.73
CA LEU A 192 -24.70 5.45 14.75
C LEU A 192 -24.00 6.60 14.00
N GLY A 193 -24.61 7.78 13.96
CA GLY A 193 -23.97 9.00 13.48
C GLY A 193 -22.96 9.56 14.48
N LEU A 194 -23.25 9.43 15.79
CA LEU A 194 -22.35 9.88 16.85
C LEU A 194 -21.11 9.00 17.02
N SER A 195 -21.20 7.70 16.69
CA SER A 195 -20.04 6.80 16.72
C SER A 195 -18.94 7.19 15.72
N ARG A 196 -19.24 8.04 14.73
CA ARG A 196 -18.28 8.48 13.71
C ARG A 196 -17.16 9.35 14.26
N PHE A 197 -17.43 10.15 15.29
CA PHE A 197 -16.44 11.03 15.90
C PHE A 197 -15.26 10.25 16.52
N PRO A 198 -15.46 9.32 17.47
CA PRO A 198 -14.35 8.53 18.00
C PRO A 198 -13.67 7.68 16.91
N LEU A 199 -14.42 7.18 15.91
CA LEU A 199 -13.84 6.44 14.79
C LEU A 199 -12.90 7.30 13.93
N LYS A 200 -13.24 8.58 13.69
CA LYS A 200 -12.35 9.52 13.00
C LYS A 200 -11.05 9.75 13.78
N PHE A 201 -11.15 10.01 15.08
CA PHE A 201 -9.97 10.20 15.92
C PHE A 201 -9.06 8.97 15.91
N MET A 202 -9.66 7.78 16.00
CA MET A 202 -8.90 6.53 15.89
C MET A 202 -8.27 6.37 14.51
N TYR A 203 -8.99 6.67 13.43
CA TYR A 203 -8.46 6.60 12.07
C TYR A 203 -7.22 7.48 11.92
N GLU A 204 -7.30 8.75 12.32
CA GLU A 204 -6.18 9.71 12.24
C GLU A 204 -4.98 9.26 13.09
N ASP A 205 -5.22 8.70 14.27
CA ASP A 205 -4.15 8.13 15.12
C ASP A 205 -3.51 6.90 14.46
N GLN A 206 -4.29 6.04 13.83
CA GLN A 206 -3.79 4.86 13.12
C GLN A 206 -2.99 5.23 11.87
N VAL A 207 -3.39 6.25 11.12
CA VAL A 207 -2.60 6.79 10.00
C VAL A 207 -1.25 7.31 10.53
N LYS A 208 -1.24 8.15 11.57
CA LYS A 208 0.02 8.65 12.16
C LYS A 208 0.91 7.55 12.73
N LYS A 209 0.34 6.46 13.24
CA LYS A 209 1.08 5.29 13.70
C LYS A 209 1.66 4.50 12.53
N SER A 210 0.89 4.32 11.46
CA SER A 210 1.34 3.72 10.21
C SER A 210 2.55 4.47 9.66
N ASP A 211 2.46 5.79 9.50
CA ASP A 211 3.54 6.60 8.94
C ASP A 211 4.84 6.49 9.75
N ARG A 212 4.72 6.49 11.09
CA ARG A 212 5.87 6.33 11.98
C ARG A 212 6.49 4.95 11.88
N LEU A 213 5.66 3.90 11.91
CA LEU A 213 6.08 2.52 11.76
C LEU A 213 6.83 2.32 10.43
N MET A 214 6.23 2.78 9.34
CA MET A 214 6.78 2.65 8.00
C MET A 214 8.11 3.40 7.87
N LYS A 215 8.18 4.65 8.34
CA LYS A 215 9.43 5.42 8.34
C LYS A 215 10.54 4.76 9.16
N ASN A 216 10.21 4.20 10.32
CA ASN A 216 11.20 3.52 11.15
C ASN A 216 11.68 2.22 10.51
N ILE A 217 10.78 1.42 9.94
CA ILE A 217 11.16 0.18 9.27
C ILE A 217 11.98 0.48 8.01
N SER A 218 11.57 1.46 7.19
CA SER A 218 12.35 1.87 6.02
C SER A 218 13.77 2.28 6.39
N ARG A 219 13.92 3.07 7.47
CA ARG A 219 15.24 3.47 7.97
C ARG A 219 16.08 2.25 8.38
N VAL A 220 15.50 1.30 9.10
CA VAL A 220 16.21 0.07 9.53
C VAL A 220 16.66 -0.76 8.33
N ILE A 221 15.80 -0.89 7.31
CA ILE A 221 16.16 -1.62 6.07
C ILE A 221 17.30 -0.90 5.34
N GLU A 222 17.23 0.42 5.21
CA GLU A 222 18.23 1.23 4.52
C GLU A 222 19.60 1.18 5.23
N GLU A 223 19.62 1.40 6.56
CA GLU A 223 20.84 1.35 7.38
C GLU A 223 21.52 -0.03 7.27
N LEU A 224 20.77 -1.11 7.47
CA LEU A 224 21.33 -2.48 7.47
C LEU A 224 21.74 -2.94 6.07
N SER A 225 21.04 -2.48 5.02
CA SER A 225 21.42 -2.79 3.64
C SER A 225 22.71 -2.08 3.25
N ASN A 226 22.87 -0.82 3.64
CA ASN A 226 24.05 -0.02 3.35
C ASN A 226 25.31 -0.51 4.09
N GLU A 227 25.18 -0.86 5.38
CA GLU A 227 26.28 -1.44 6.15
C GLU A 227 26.82 -2.72 5.49
N ARG A 228 25.92 -3.57 4.97
CA ARG A 228 26.30 -4.80 4.28
C ARG A 228 26.88 -4.60 2.90
N ALA A 229 26.37 -3.62 2.15
CA ALA A 229 26.98 -3.26 0.88
C ALA A 229 28.44 -2.83 1.09
N ALA A 230 28.70 -2.03 2.13
CA ALA A 230 30.05 -1.59 2.48
C ALA A 230 30.95 -2.75 2.96
N GLU A 231 30.43 -3.70 3.73
CA GLU A 231 31.18 -4.88 4.17
C GLU A 231 31.57 -5.80 2.99
N ASN A 232 30.64 -6.04 2.07
CA ASN A 232 30.90 -6.84 0.88
C ASN A 232 31.93 -6.19 -0.05
N ASP A 233 31.86 -4.87 -0.26
CA ASP A 233 32.83 -4.14 -1.09
C ASP A 233 34.23 -4.15 -0.46
N ALA A 234 34.32 -4.07 0.87
CA ALA A 234 35.59 -4.20 1.58
C ALA A 234 36.21 -5.59 1.39
N HIS A 235 35.40 -6.65 1.47
CA HIS A 235 35.89 -8.03 1.32
C HIS A 235 36.41 -8.34 -0.09
N ILE A 236 35.80 -7.79 -1.15
CA ILE A 236 36.26 -7.95 -2.53
C ILE A 236 37.63 -7.29 -2.72
N HIS A 237 37.87 -6.12 -2.10
CA HIS A 237 39.13 -5.41 -2.28
C HIS A 237 40.33 -6.08 -1.56
N PHE A 238 40.06 -6.84 -0.48
CA PHE A 238 41.07 -7.64 0.23
C PHE A 238 41.49 -8.91 -0.51
N ASP A 239 40.63 -9.50 -1.35
CA ASP A 239 40.95 -10.73 -2.09
C ASP A 239 41.80 -10.41 -3.35
N ASP A 240 41.48 -9.32 -4.05
CA ASP A 240 42.25 -8.84 -5.22
C ASP A 240 43.70 -8.44 -4.87
N THR A 241 43.93 -7.96 -3.65
CA THR A 241 45.29 -7.59 -3.18
C THR A 241 46.15 -8.82 -2.87
N ASN A 242 45.56 -9.93 -2.42
CA ASN A 242 46.28 -11.17 -2.14
C ASN A 242 46.60 -11.98 -3.42
N GLU A 243 45.76 -11.94 -4.45
CA GLU A 243 46.06 -12.59 -5.74
C GLU A 243 47.19 -11.87 -6.52
N GLN A 244 47.33 -10.55 -6.36
CA GLN A 244 48.44 -9.81 -6.97
C GLN A 244 49.80 -10.04 -6.28
N GLU A 245 49.83 -10.27 -4.96
CA GLU A 245 51.08 -10.61 -4.26
C GLU A 245 51.53 -12.06 -4.54
N ASN A 246 50.60 -13.00 -4.70
CA ASN A 246 50.95 -14.39 -5.02
C ASN A 246 51.38 -14.61 -6.49
N SER A 247 50.90 -13.79 -7.42
CA SER A 247 51.31 -13.87 -8.84
C SER A 247 52.67 -13.22 -9.14
N THR A 248 53.14 -12.28 -8.30
CA THR A 248 54.47 -11.68 -8.41
C THR A 248 55.56 -12.49 -7.69
N SER A 249 55.22 -13.24 -6.64
CA SER A 249 56.17 -14.10 -5.90
C SER A 249 56.54 -15.41 -6.64
N GLY A 250 55.68 -15.91 -7.54
CA GLY A 250 55.91 -17.17 -8.27
C GLY A 250 56.91 -17.13 -9.44
N ARG A 251 57.41 -15.96 -9.84
CA ARG A 251 58.18 -15.81 -11.10
C ARG A 251 59.71 -15.76 -10.93
N HIS A 252 60.25 -15.94 -9.72
CA HIS A 252 61.69 -15.74 -9.45
C HIS A 252 62.51 -17.00 -9.10
N ASN A 253 62.03 -18.22 -9.40
CA ASN A 253 62.81 -19.42 -9.11
C ASN A 253 62.85 -20.42 -10.27
N ARG A 254 63.55 -20.06 -11.36
CA ARG A 254 63.92 -21.03 -12.40
C ARG A 254 65.17 -20.64 -13.20
N ILE A 255 66.29 -20.38 -12.53
CA ILE A 255 67.61 -20.50 -13.16
C ILE A 255 68.61 -21.05 -12.13
N ARG A 256 69.12 -22.26 -12.43
CA ARG A 256 70.38 -22.93 -12.00
C ARG A 256 70.14 -24.36 -11.51
N HIS A 257 70.32 -25.33 -12.39
CA HIS A 257 71.56 -26.10 -12.50
C HIS A 257 71.56 -26.96 -13.76
#